data_AF-A0A3D6BY59-F1
#
_entry.id   AF-A0A3D6BY59-F1
#
_cell.length_a   1.000
_cell.length_b   1.000
_cell.length_c   1.000
_cell.angle_alpha   90.00
_cell.angle_beta   90.00
_cell.angle_gamma   90.00
#
_symmetry.space_group_name_H-M   'P 1'
#
loop_
_entity.id
_entity.type
_entity.pdbx_description
1 polymer ?
#
loop_
_entity_poly.entity_id
_entity_poly.type
_entity_poly.pdbx_seq_one_letter_code
_entity_poly.pdbx_strand_id
1 'polypeptide(L)' 'IRTSVDHGTAYDIAWQGKADATSMKEAIKMAVLQSGHQMRFAHGQR' A
#
# COMPACT_ATOMS: atom_id res chain seq x y z
N ILE A 1 10.60 1.86 0.71
CA ILE A 1 9.32 2.51 1.07
C ILE A 1 8.41 1.52 1.78
N ARG A 2 7.72 1.96 2.84
CA ARG A 2 6.64 1.20 3.48
C ARG A 2 5.37 2.05 3.48
N THR A 3 4.27 1.47 3.01
CA THR A 3 2.92 2.04 3.07
C THR A 3 2.02 1.19 3.98
N SER A 4 0.83 1.69 4.30
CA SER A 4 -0.16 0.96 5.09
C SER A 4 -1.57 1.34 4.68
N VAL A 5 -2.51 0.48 5.06
CA VAL A 5 -3.95 0.77 5.01
C VAL A 5 -4.31 1.95 5.92
N ASP A 6 -5.47 2.54 5.67
CA ASP A 6 -6.06 3.68 6.40
C ASP A 6 -7.09 3.27 7.47
N HIS A 7 -7.31 1.97 7.67
CA HIS A 7 -8.24 1.43 8.65
C HIS A 7 -7.56 0.53 9.70
N GLY A 8 -8.29 0.26 10.78
CA GLY A 8 -7.87 -0.63 11.87
C GLY A 8 -8.07 -2.13 11.56
N THR A 9 -8.05 -2.94 12.62
CA THR A 9 -8.10 -4.43 12.52
C THR A 9 -9.46 -4.98 12.12
N ALA A 10 -10.55 -4.23 12.35
CA ALA A 10 -11.92 -4.60 11.96
C ALA A 10 -12.36 -6.01 12.46
N TYR A 11 -12.05 -6.33 13.73
CA TYR A 11 -12.37 -7.64 14.34
C TYR A 11 -13.86 -7.97 14.37
N ASP A 12 -14.70 -6.94 14.46
CA ASP A 12 -16.16 -7.03 14.41
C ASP A 12 -16.71 -7.59 13.09
N ILE A 13 -15.95 -7.52 12.00
CA ILE A 13 -16.35 -8.00 10.66
C ILE A 13 -15.45 -9.10 10.09
N ALA A 14 -14.51 -9.61 10.89
CA ALA A 14 -13.55 -10.60 10.44
C ALA A 14 -14.27 -11.92 10.05
N TRP A 15 -13.83 -12.58 8.97
CA TRP A 15 -14.44 -13.79 8.38
C TRP A 15 -15.89 -13.66 7.89
N GLN A 16 -16.46 -12.44 7.85
CA GLN A 16 -17.84 -12.24 7.38
C GLN A 16 -17.96 -11.90 5.88
N GLY A 17 -16.83 -11.80 5.16
CA GLY A 17 -16.82 -11.37 3.76
C GLY A 17 -17.20 -9.90 3.54
N LYS A 18 -17.18 -9.07 4.60
CA LYS A 18 -17.61 -7.66 4.58
C LYS A 18 -16.45 -6.65 4.48
N ALA A 19 -15.20 -7.09 4.62
CA ALA A 19 -14.05 -6.20 4.57
C ALA A 19 -13.84 -5.64 3.16
N ASP A 20 -13.68 -4.32 3.04
CA ASP A 20 -13.29 -3.66 1.80
C ASP A 20 -11.76 -3.66 1.65
N ALA A 21 -11.26 -4.17 0.51
CA ALA A 21 -9.84 -4.27 0.21
C ALA A 21 -9.27 -3.04 -0.53
N THR A 22 -10.07 -2.00 -0.80
CA THR A 22 -9.66 -0.83 -1.60
C THR A 22 -8.40 -0.16 -1.06
N SER A 23 -8.37 0.15 0.25
CA SER A 23 -7.22 0.78 0.91
C SER A 23 -5.92 -0.04 0.81
N MET A 24 -6.03 -1.37 0.95
CA MET A 24 -4.88 -2.27 0.81
C MET A 24 -4.31 -2.24 -0.61
N LYS A 25 -5.17 -2.24 -1.63
CA LYS A 25 -4.74 -2.16 -3.03
C LYS A 25 -4.00 -0.85 -3.30
N GLU A 26 -4.52 0.27 -2.81
CA GLU A 26 -3.90 1.58 -2.98
C GLU A 26 -2.56 1.69 -2.24
N ALA A 27 -2.46 1.15 -1.02
CA ALA A 27 -1.20 1.09 -0.28
C ALA A 27 -0.11 0.32 -1.05
N ILE A 28 -0.46 -0.84 -1.64
CA ILE A 28 0.47 -1.63 -2.46
C ILE A 28 0.90 -0.86 -3.71
N LYS A 29 -0.05 -0.27 -4.46
CA LYS A 29 0.25 0.52 -5.66
C LYS A 29 1.19 1.69 -5.34
N MET A 30 0.93 2.39 -4.24
CA MET A 30 1.76 3.51 -3.81
C MET A 30 3.18 3.07 -3.46
N ALA A 31 3.36 1.93 -2.78
CA ALA A 31 4.68 1.41 -2.48
C ALA A 31 5.49 1.10 -3.75
N VAL A 32 4.85 0.52 -4.77
CA VAL A 32 5.47 0.24 -6.08
C VAL A 32 5.83 1.52 -6.82
N LEU A 33 4.91 2.50 -6.84
CA LEU A 33 5.16 3.79 -7.49
C LEU A 33 6.37 4.50 -6.85
N GLN A 34 6.38 4.60 -5.52
CA GLN A 34 7.45 5.28 -4.81
C GLN A 34 8.77 4.50 -4.84
N SER A 35 8.76 3.17 -4.89
CA SER A 35 9.99 2.39 -5.05
C SER A 35 10.62 2.64 -6.43
N GLY A 36 9.82 2.72 -7.50
CA GLY A 36 10.30 3.10 -8.83
C GLY A 36 10.92 4.50 -8.86
N HIS A 37 10.33 5.46 -8.14
CA HIS A 37 10.92 6.79 -7.99
C HIS A 37 12.26 6.74 -7.24
N GLN A 38 12.33 6.01 -6.11
CA GLN A 38 13.58 5.86 -5.36
C GLN A 38 14.69 5.20 -6.19
N MET A 39 14.37 4.21 -7.03
CA MET A 39 15.37 3.58 -7.91
C MET A 39 15.94 4.55 -8.93
N ARG A 40 15.13 5.46 -9.49
CA ARG A 40 15.58 6.49 -10.44
C ARG A 40 16.52 7.50 -9.79
N PHE A 41 16.25 7.88 -8.55
CA PHE A 41 17.16 8.74 -7.78
C PHE A 41 18.44 8.00 -7.37
N ALA A 42 18.36 6.72 -6.99
CA ALA A 42 19.51 5.93 -6.55
C ALA A 42 20.46 5.53 -7.69
N HIS A 43 19.95 5.29 -8.90
CA HIS A 43 20.75 4.92 -10.07
C HIS A 43 21.15 6.09 -10.96
N GLY A 44 20.94 7.34 -10.52
CA GLY A 44 21.49 8.52 -11.18
C GLY A 44 21.20 8.59 -12.68
N GLN A 45 19.94 8.78 -13.06
CA GLN A 45 19.69 9.44 -14.34
C GLN A 45 20.12 10.91 -14.20
N ARG A 46 21.35 11.18 -14.65
CA ARG A 46 21.75 12.47 -15.19
C ARG A 46 21.14 12.63 -16.57
#